data_AF-A0A383A038-F1
#
_entry.id   AF-A0A383A038-F1
#
_cell.length_a   1.000
_cell.length_b   1.000
_cell.length_c   1.000
_cell.angle_alpha   90.00
_cell.angle_beta   90.00
_cell.angle_gamma   90.00
#
_symmetry.space_group_name_H-M   'P 1'
#
loop_
_entity.id
_entity.type
_entity.pdbx_description
1 polymer ?
#
loop_
_entity_poly.entity_id
_entity_poly.type
_entity_poly.pdbx_seq_one_letter_code
_entity_poly.pdbx_strand_id
1 'polypeptide(L)'
;PGHTAGHHSVLVQTSNGLVCLGGDAVSDAGALSRGLPAFVFWSVEEAQASLKKIFDASSVIYPGHDRPFKVTGNEIEYLTDAPTIKISGFLDATRDLVSVELGLPPKFTPRINPDALG
;
A
#
# COMPACT_ATOMS: atom_id res chain seq x y z
N PRO A 1 7.87 10.39 -12.29
CA PRO A 1 9.31 10.35 -11.93
C PRO A 1 9.48 10.70 -10.45
N GLY A 2 10.65 10.43 -9.85
CA GLY A 2 10.95 10.81 -8.46
C GLY A 2 11.32 9.63 -7.57
N HIS A 3 10.44 8.62 -7.43
CA HIS A 3 10.80 7.37 -6.75
C HIS A 3 12.00 6.71 -7.44
N THR A 4 11.92 6.57 -8.76
CA THR A 4 13.06 6.38 -9.67
C THR A 4 12.92 7.35 -10.85
N ALA A 5 14.00 7.54 -11.63
CA ALA A 5 13.98 8.45 -12.77
C ALA A 5 12.92 8.08 -13.82
N GLY A 6 12.76 6.79 -14.10
CA GLY A 6 11.85 6.25 -15.12
C GLY A 6 10.51 5.73 -14.60
N HIS A 7 10.14 6.02 -13.34
CA HIS A 7 8.87 5.53 -12.79
C HIS A 7 7.67 6.15 -13.51
N HIS A 8 6.72 5.29 -13.91
CA HIS A 8 5.42 5.66 -14.48
C HIS A 8 4.26 5.06 -13.66
N SER A 9 3.25 5.88 -13.38
CA SER A 9 1.92 5.43 -12.93
C SER A 9 0.94 5.43 -14.09
N VAL A 10 -0.10 4.60 -14.02
CA VAL A 10 -1.10 4.45 -15.09
C VAL A 10 -2.49 4.75 -14.53
N LEU A 11 -3.24 5.61 -15.22
CA LEU A 11 -4.66 5.80 -14.95
C LEU A 11 -5.46 4.84 -15.82
N VAL A 12 -6.42 4.14 -15.22
CA VAL A 12 -7.26 3.14 -15.88
C VAL A 12 -8.72 3.50 -15.66
N GLN A 13 -9.44 3.75 -16.75
CA GLN A 13 -10.89 3.93 -16.71
C GLN A 13 -11.55 2.55 -16.57
N THR A 14 -12.28 2.35 -15.48
CA THR A 14 -13.06 1.13 -15.24
C THR A 14 -14.56 1.44 -15.29
N SER A 15 -15.40 0.40 -15.24
CA SER A 15 -16.85 0.55 -15.07
C SER A 15 -17.23 1.23 -13.74
N ASN A 16 -16.34 1.19 -12.75
CA ASN A 16 -16.55 1.73 -11.41
C ASN A 16 -15.85 3.09 -11.21
N GLY A 17 -15.35 3.69 -12.29
CA GLY A 17 -14.64 4.97 -12.28
C GLY A 17 -13.15 4.85 -12.60
N LEU A 18 -12.46 5.98 -12.48
CA LEU A 18 -11.03 6.11 -12.73
C LEU A 18 -10.24 5.56 -11.54
N VAL A 19 -9.27 4.68 -11.81
CA VAL A 19 -8.34 4.16 -10.80
C VAL A 19 -6.90 4.45 -11.22
N CYS A 20 -5.99 4.52 -10.26
CA CYS A 20 -4.56 4.67 -10.53
C CYS A 20 -3.80 3.41 -10.13
N LEU A 21 -3.06 2.83 -11.07
CA LEU A 21 -1.96 1.92 -10.81
C LEU A 21 -0.74 2.77 -10.46
N GLY A 22 -0.54 3.01 -9.16
CA GLY A 22 0.45 3.94 -8.65
C GLY A 22 1.88 3.40 -8.74
N GLY A 23 2.05 2.08 -8.60
CA GLY A 23 3.38 1.47 -8.40
C GLY A 23 4.12 2.14 -7.24
N ASP A 24 5.44 2.17 -7.29
CA ASP A 24 6.23 2.69 -6.15
C ASP A 24 6.25 4.22 -6.01
N ALA A 25 5.64 4.98 -6.94
CA ALA A 25 5.32 6.39 -6.69
C ALA A 25 4.26 6.55 -5.59
N VAL A 26 3.43 5.52 -5.35
CA VAL A 26 2.63 5.37 -4.14
C VAL A 26 2.96 4.02 -3.51
N SER A 27 3.97 3.98 -2.64
CA SER A 27 4.44 2.71 -2.07
C SER A 27 3.39 2.02 -1.20
N ASP A 28 2.70 2.79 -0.36
CA ASP A 28 1.71 2.32 0.61
C ASP A 28 0.72 3.44 0.94
N ALA A 29 -0.37 3.10 1.65
CA ALA A 29 -1.39 4.08 2.00
C ALA A 29 -0.86 5.22 2.89
N GLY A 30 0.17 4.94 3.70
CA GLY A 30 0.86 5.95 4.51
C GLY A 30 1.63 6.99 3.69
N ALA A 31 1.86 6.78 2.39
CA ALA A 31 2.48 7.80 1.54
C ALA A 31 1.64 9.09 1.51
N LEU A 32 0.30 8.98 1.61
CA LEU A 32 -0.60 10.12 1.68
C LEU A 32 -0.28 11.03 2.86
N SER A 33 -0.17 10.47 4.07
CA SER A 33 0.10 11.25 5.29
C SER A 33 1.54 11.72 5.37
N ARG A 34 2.50 10.93 4.86
CA ARG A 34 3.91 11.33 4.79
C ARG A 34 4.18 12.40 3.73
N GLY A 35 3.32 12.51 2.71
CA GLY A 35 3.57 13.34 1.54
C GLY A 35 4.72 12.85 0.66
N LEU A 36 5.18 11.60 0.85
CA LEU A 36 6.29 11.00 0.11
C LEU A 36 6.10 9.47 0.02
N PRO A 37 6.47 8.82 -1.11
CA PRO A 37 6.62 7.37 -1.15
C PRO A 37 7.65 6.86 -0.12
N ALA A 38 7.54 5.59 0.25
CA ALA A 38 8.58 4.92 1.02
C ALA A 38 9.83 4.75 0.13
N PHE A 39 10.95 5.31 0.59
CA PHE A 39 12.22 5.39 -0.11
C PHE A 39 12.16 6.17 -1.45
N VAL A 40 13.18 6.99 -1.68
CA VAL A 40 13.32 7.81 -2.88
C VAL A 40 14.74 7.62 -3.40
N PHE A 41 14.86 7.16 -4.64
CA PHE A 41 16.15 6.83 -5.26
C PHE A 41 16.58 7.81 -6.35
N TRP A 42 15.76 8.84 -6.64
CA TRP A 42 16.06 9.83 -7.68
C TRP A 42 15.92 11.27 -7.17
N SER A 43 14.70 11.77 -6.97
CA SER A 43 14.46 13.15 -6.49
C SER A 43 13.25 13.18 -5.58
N VAL A 44 13.44 13.79 -4.40
CA VAL A 44 12.38 13.97 -3.39
C VAL A 44 11.32 14.92 -3.92
N GLU A 45 11.72 16.04 -4.52
CA GLU A 45 10.83 17.05 -5.05
C GLU A 45 9.94 16.49 -6.17
N GLU A 46 10.53 15.75 -7.12
CA GLU A 46 9.77 15.08 -8.18
C GLU A 46 8.84 13.99 -7.63
N ALA A 47 9.27 13.28 -6.57
CA ALA A 47 8.46 12.26 -5.94
C ALA A 47 7.22 12.88 -5.25
N GLN A 48 7.40 13.98 -4.52
CA GLN A 48 6.31 14.72 -3.88
C GLN A 48 5.33 15.28 -4.93
N ALA A 49 5.86 15.90 -6.00
CA ALA A 49 5.04 16.42 -7.09
C ALA A 49 4.24 15.33 -7.81
N SER A 50 4.87 14.18 -8.08
CA SER A 50 4.20 13.02 -8.69
C SER A 50 3.14 12.43 -7.78
N LEU A 51 3.44 12.29 -6.49
CA LEU A 51 2.50 11.80 -5.48
C LEU A 51 1.25 12.69 -5.41
N LYS A 52 1.44 14.01 -5.34
CA LYS A 52 0.33 14.97 -5.37
C LYS A 52 -0.50 14.82 -6.64
N LYS A 53 0.15 14.75 -7.81
CA LYS A 53 -0.53 14.58 -9.10
C LYS A 53 -1.38 13.31 -9.15
N ILE A 54 -0.90 12.21 -8.55
CA ILE A 54 -1.63 10.94 -8.49
C ILE A 54 -2.90 11.08 -7.64
N PHE A 55 -2.79 11.63 -6.43
CA PHE A 55 -3.94 11.82 -5.54
C PHE A 55 -4.94 12.89 -6.03
N ASP A 56 -4.47 13.89 -6.76
CA ASP A 56 -5.36 14.85 -7.44
C ASP A 56 -6.15 14.18 -8.59
N ALA A 57 -5.59 13.15 -9.23
CA ALA A 57 -6.18 12.52 -10.41
C ALA A 57 -7.13 11.35 -10.09
N SER A 58 -6.90 10.61 -9.00
CA SER A 58 -7.69 9.44 -8.64
C SER A 58 -7.82 9.27 -7.13
N SER A 59 -9.04 8.95 -6.67
CA SER A 59 -9.29 8.56 -5.28
C SER A 59 -9.01 7.08 -5.02
N VAL A 60 -8.99 6.22 -6.04
CA VAL A 60 -8.74 4.77 -5.90
C VAL A 60 -7.34 4.45 -6.40
N ILE A 61 -6.51 3.89 -5.52
CA ILE A 61 -5.09 3.66 -5.75
C ILE A 61 -4.76 2.17 -5.56
N TYR A 62 -4.02 1.63 -6.51
CA TYR A 62 -3.33 0.35 -6.44
C TYR A 62 -1.83 0.63 -6.24
N PRO A 63 -1.35 0.61 -4.98
CA PRO A 63 0.02 0.97 -4.65
C PRO A 63 1.01 -0.17 -4.97
N GLY A 64 2.30 0.10 -4.82
CA GLY A 64 3.37 -0.88 -5.07
C GLY A 64 3.49 -2.00 -4.03
N HIS A 65 3.30 -1.67 -2.74
CA HIS A 65 3.64 -2.57 -1.61
C HIS A 65 2.52 -2.70 -0.56
N ASP A 66 1.31 -2.25 -0.86
CA ASP A 66 0.17 -2.31 0.05
C ASP A 66 -1.09 -2.79 -0.69
N ARG A 67 -2.16 -3.03 0.06
CA ARG A 67 -3.47 -3.34 -0.52
C ARG A 67 -4.05 -2.13 -1.25
N PRO A 68 -4.89 -2.34 -2.27
CA PRO A 68 -5.62 -1.25 -2.89
C PRO A 68 -6.49 -0.51 -1.88
N PHE A 69 -6.53 0.81 -1.99
CA PHE A 69 -7.28 1.66 -1.07
C PHE A 69 -7.96 2.82 -1.80
N LYS A 70 -9.00 3.34 -1.16
CA LYS A 70 -9.69 4.56 -1.54
C LYS A 70 -9.35 5.67 -0.56
N VAL A 71 -9.12 6.86 -1.10
CA VAL A 71 -8.86 8.08 -0.37
C VAL A 71 -10.11 8.97 -0.40
N THR A 72 -10.55 9.44 0.76
CA THR A 72 -11.61 10.45 0.89
C THR A 72 -11.13 11.54 1.83
N GLY A 73 -10.67 12.68 1.29
CA GLY A 73 -9.94 13.68 2.08
C GLY A 73 -8.64 13.08 2.62
N ASN A 74 -8.50 13.01 3.95
CA ASN A 74 -7.35 12.38 4.61
C ASN A 74 -7.66 10.95 5.11
N GLU A 75 -8.86 10.43 4.84
CA GLU A 75 -9.26 9.09 5.25
C GLU A 75 -8.89 8.05 4.21
N ILE A 76 -8.47 6.88 4.71
CA ILE A 76 -8.03 5.73 3.91
C ILE A 76 -8.94 4.54 4.23
N GLU A 77 -9.58 4.02 3.19
CA GLU A 77 -10.41 2.82 3.21
C GLU A 77 -9.75 1.74 2.33
N TYR A 78 -9.36 0.60 2.90
CA TYR A 78 -8.83 -0.51 2.13
C TYR A 78 -9.95 -1.25 1.39
N LEU A 79 -9.72 -1.57 0.12
CA LEU A 79 -10.71 -2.23 -0.76
C LEU A 79 -10.68 -3.75 -0.69
N THR A 80 -9.72 -4.30 0.08
CA THR A 80 -9.60 -5.73 0.33
C THR A 80 -9.36 -5.99 1.81
N ASP A 81 -9.84 -7.14 2.28
CA ASP A 81 -9.67 -7.57 3.66
C ASP A 81 -8.19 -7.67 4.05
N ALA A 82 -7.93 -7.56 5.35
CA ALA A 82 -6.58 -7.78 5.86
C ALA A 82 -6.18 -9.23 5.59
N PRO A 83 -4.95 -9.48 5.12
CA PRO A 83 -4.50 -10.85 4.94
C PRO A 83 -4.49 -11.57 6.30
N THR A 84 -4.79 -12.86 6.27
CA THR A 84 -4.74 -13.73 7.44
C THR A 84 -3.63 -14.77 7.26
N ILE A 85 -3.09 -15.26 8.39
CA ILE A 85 -2.17 -16.39 8.38
C ILE A 85 -2.94 -17.60 8.88
N LYS A 86 -3.15 -18.59 8.01
CA LYS A 86 -3.78 -19.86 8.38
C LYS A 86 -2.72 -20.93 8.60
N ILE A 87 -2.70 -21.49 9.81
CA ILE A 87 -1.86 -22.62 10.19
C ILE A 87 -2.78 -23.83 10.32
N SER A 88 -2.46 -24.95 9.67
CA SER A 88 -3.26 -26.17 9.73
C SER A 88 -2.37 -27.39 9.83
N GLY A 89 -2.79 -28.39 10.61
CA GLY A 89 -2.02 -29.62 10.80
C GLY A 89 -2.75 -30.64 11.66
N PHE A 90 -2.13 -31.79 11.82
CA PHE A 90 -2.60 -32.85 12.70
C PHE A 90 -1.88 -32.75 14.05
N LEU A 91 -2.61 -32.80 15.15
CA LEU A 91 -2.01 -32.65 16.50
C LEU A 91 -1.39 -33.96 17.02
N ASP A 92 -1.84 -35.10 16.51
CA ASP A 92 -1.36 -36.41 16.92
C ASP A 92 -1.60 -37.49 15.83
N ALA A 93 -1.42 -38.76 16.23
CA ALA A 93 -1.59 -39.92 15.36
C ALA A 93 -3.06 -40.24 15.01
N THR A 94 -4.06 -39.63 15.68
CA THR A 94 -5.48 -39.79 15.30
C THR A 94 -5.77 -39.09 13.97
N ARG A 95 -4.88 -38.17 13.55
CA ARG A 95 -5.01 -37.35 12.33
C ARG A 95 -6.23 -36.43 12.37
N ASP A 96 -6.62 -35.98 13.55
CA ASP A 96 -7.61 -34.91 13.67
C ASP A 96 -7.01 -33.59 13.14
N LEU A 97 -7.62 -33.04 12.09
CA LEU A 97 -7.17 -31.79 11.49
C LEU A 97 -7.56 -30.62 12.37
N VAL A 98 -6.57 -29.84 12.79
CA VAL A 98 -6.77 -28.59 13.52
C VAL A 98 -6.25 -27.43 12.68
N SER A 99 -7.00 -26.34 12.67
CA SER A 99 -6.59 -25.09 12.02
C SER A 99 -6.79 -23.89 12.92
N VAL A 100 -5.82 -22.98 12.91
CA VAL A 100 -5.89 -21.67 13.54
C VAL A 100 -5.68 -20.61 12.46
N GLU A 101 -6.51 -19.57 12.49
CA GLU A 101 -6.38 -18.42 11.60
C GLU A 101 -6.05 -17.17 12.43
N LEU A 102 -4.94 -16.53 12.09
CA LEU A 102 -4.44 -15.34 12.76
C LEU A 102 -4.75 -14.12 11.87
N GLY A 103 -5.62 -13.24 12.36
CA GLY A 103 -5.90 -11.96 11.70
C GLY A 103 -4.74 -10.99 11.84
N LEU A 104 -4.31 -10.37 10.75
CA LEU A 104 -3.35 -9.28 10.78
C LEU A 104 -4.08 -7.93 10.98
N PRO A 105 -3.40 -6.90 11.54
CA PRO A 105 -4.00 -5.59 11.72
C PRO A 105 -4.58 -5.01 10.42
N PRO A 106 -5.73 -4.31 10.48
CA PRO A 106 -6.40 -3.81 9.29
C PRO A 106 -5.69 -2.65 8.60
N LYS A 107 -4.72 -2.01 9.27
CA LYS A 107 -3.87 -0.95 8.72
C LYS A 107 -2.40 -1.30 8.96
N PHE A 108 -1.59 -1.22 7.92
CA PHE A 108 -0.15 -1.30 8.07
C PHE A 108 0.39 0.11 8.36
N THR A 109 1.09 0.26 9.48
CA THR A 109 1.81 1.50 9.79
C THR A 109 3.30 1.20 9.66
N PRO A 110 3.97 1.67 8.60
CA PRO A 110 5.41 1.47 8.46
C PRO A 110 6.12 2.04 9.68
N ARG A 111 6.91 1.21 10.39
CA ARG A 111 7.76 1.70 11.47
C ARG A 111 8.98 2.37 10.84
N ILE A 112 9.21 3.65 11.15
CA ILE A 112 10.50 4.29 10.88
C ILE A 112 11.48 3.69 11.89
N ASN A 113 12.60 3.13 11.41
CA ASN A 113 13.68 2.73 12.30
C ASN A 113 14.20 4.00 12.99
N PRO A 114 14.10 4.12 14.34
CA PRO A 114 14.58 5.31 15.04
C PRO A 114 16.07 5.58 14.81
N ASP A 115 16.86 4.55 14.52
CA ASP A 115 18.29 4.68 14.25
C ASP A 115 18.60 5.23 12.85
N ALA A 116 17.61 5.39 11.97
CA ALA A 116 17.79 5.95 10.63
C ALA A 116 17.75 7.50 10.58
N LEU A 117 17.56 8.15 11.73
CA LEU A 117 17.52 9.61 11.88
C LEU A 117 18.84 10.22 12.39
N GLY A 118 19.90 9.41 12.51
CA GLY A 118 21.24 9.80 12.98
C GLY A 118 22.29 9.80 11.90
#